data_AF-A0A947UGX9-F1
#
_entry.id   AF-A0A947UGX9-F1
#
_cell.length_a   1.000
_cell.length_b   1.000
_cell.length_c   1.000
_cell.angle_alpha   90.00
_cell.angle_beta   90.00
_cell.angle_gamma   90.00
#
_symmetry.space_group_name_H-M   'P 1'
#
loop_
_entity.id
_entity.type
_entity.pdbx_description
1 polymer ?
#
loop_
_entity_poly.entity_id
_entity_poly.type
_entity_poly.pdbx_seq_one_letter_code
_entity_poly.pdbx_strand_id
1 'polypeptide(L)' 'MPSLRCGGEPVKELARFMFEAGMLKKMRRTGYPFLGSGGESVADHCFRAALLGYQLALTQEELDAPRVALMLLHH' A
#
# COMPACT_ATOMS: atom_id res chain seq x y z
N MET A 1 -19.69 2.48 7.12
CA MET A 1 -18.99 3.28 6.09
C MET A 1 -18.58 4.58 6.75
N PRO A 2 -17.28 4.94 6.84
CA PRO A 2 -16.92 6.20 7.46
C PRO A 2 -17.50 7.33 6.60
N SER A 3 -18.26 8.19 7.25
CA SER A 3 -18.84 9.38 6.66
C SER A 3 -17.73 10.29 6.15
N LEU A 4 -17.61 10.39 4.82
CA LEU A 4 -16.86 11.46 4.17
C LEU A 4 -17.45 12.78 4.67
N ARG A 5 -16.64 13.55 5.38
CA ARG A 5 -17.03 14.85 5.94
C ARG A 5 -17.35 15.78 4.77
N CYS A 6 -18.58 16.27 4.69
CA CYS A 6 -18.92 17.42 3.84
C CYS A 6 -18.05 18.62 4.27
N GLY A 7 -17.27 19.18 3.33
CA GLY A 7 -16.62 20.47 3.53
C GLY A 7 -15.40 20.81 2.67
N GLY A 8 -14.91 19.90 1.81
CA GLY A 8 -13.79 20.17 0.91
C GLY A 8 -14.09 19.83 -0.55
N GLU A 9 -13.53 20.60 -1.49
CA GLU A 9 -13.52 20.27 -2.91
C GLU A 9 -12.96 18.84 -3.11
N PRO A 10 -13.65 17.91 -3.81
CA PRO A 10 -13.23 16.50 -3.94
C PRO A 10 -11.78 16.31 -4.40
N VAL A 11 -11.30 17.20 -5.28
CA VAL A 11 -9.91 17.19 -5.78
C VAL A 11 -8.91 17.50 -4.66
N LYS A 12 -9.25 18.38 -3.72
CA LYS A 12 -8.39 18.75 -2.59
C LYS A 12 -8.22 17.58 -1.62
N GLU A 13 -9.28 16.82 -1.39
CA GLU A 13 -9.22 15.64 -0.53
C GLU A 13 -8.43 14.50 -1.17
N LEU A 14 -8.62 14.28 -2.47
CA LEU A 14 -7.82 13.32 -3.24
C LEU A 14 -6.34 13.69 -3.23
N ALA A 15 -6.00 14.97 -3.44
CA ALA A 15 -4.63 15.44 -3.40
C ALA A 15 -3.99 15.21 -2.02
N ARG A 16 -4.73 15.49 -0.94
CA ARG A 16 -4.28 15.22 0.44
C ARG A 16 -4.03 13.72 0.65
N PHE A 17 -4.97 12.87 0.25
CA PHE A 17 -4.83 11.42 0.36
C PHE A 17 -3.60 10.91 -0.39
N MET A 18 -3.39 11.35 -1.63
CA MET A 18 -2.24 10.95 -2.44
C MET A 18 -0.92 11.46 -1.85
N PHE A 19 -0.92 12.65 -1.26
CA PHE A 19 0.25 13.19 -0.55
C PHE A 19 0.60 12.35 0.70
N GLU A 20 -0.40 12.03 1.52
CA GLU A 20 -0.23 11.18 2.71
C GLU A 20 0.25 9.77 2.34
N ALA A 21 -0.36 9.15 1.33
CA ALA A 21 0.11 7.86 0.79
C ALA A 21 1.55 7.95 0.27
N GLY A 22 1.92 9.07 -0.37
CA GLY A 22 3.29 9.32 -0.84
C GLY A 22 4.35 9.32 0.27
N MET A 23 3.95 9.58 1.53
CA MET A 23 4.87 9.53 2.67
C MET A 23 5.41 8.11 2.94
N LEU A 24 4.73 7.06 2.47
CA LEU A 24 5.19 5.66 2.59
C LEU A 24 6.54 5.42 1.92
N LYS A 25 6.90 6.19 0.89
CA LYS A 25 8.22 6.11 0.24
C LYS A 25 9.37 6.63 1.13
N LYS A 26 9.05 7.43 2.15
CA LYS A 26 10.04 8.00 3.09
C LYS A 26 10.11 7.23 4.40
N MET A 27 9.13 6.38 4.67
CA MET A 27 9.07 5.56 5.87
C MET A 27 9.88 4.28 5.65
N ARG A 28 11.03 4.17 6.32
CA ARG A 28 11.84 2.95 6.31
C ARG A 28 11.21 1.88 7.19
N ARG A 29 11.23 0.63 6.74
CA ARG A 29 10.83 -0.50 7.59
C ARG A 29 11.83 -0.67 8.73
N THR A 30 11.31 -0.67 9.95
CA THR A 30 12.09 -0.57 11.20
C THR A 30 13.04 -1.74 11.44
N GLY A 31 12.86 -2.88 10.77
CA GLY A 31 13.76 -4.04 10.87
C GLY A 31 15.09 -3.89 10.12
N TYR A 32 15.14 -3.10 9.04
CA TYR A 32 16.35 -3.00 8.20
C TYR A 32 17.54 -2.29 8.86
N PRO A 33 17.35 -1.22 9.65
CA PRO A 33 18.44 -0.63 10.43
C PRO A 33 19.15 -1.63 11.36
N PHE A 34 18.45 -2.67 11.84
CA PHE A 34 19.06 -3.73 12.66
C PHE A 34 19.81 -4.78 11.84
N LEU A 35 19.49 -4.94 10.55
CA LEU A 35 20.07 -5.93 9.64
C LEU A 35 21.25 -5.36 8.80
N GLY A 36 21.64 -4.10 9.02
CA GLY A 36 22.77 -3.46 8.33
C GLY A 36 22.35 -2.41 7.29
N SER A 37 22.96 -2.43 6.09
CA SER A 37 22.85 -1.38 5.06
C SER A 37 21.53 -1.35 4.27
N GLY A 38 20.51 -2.11 4.68
CA GLY A 38 19.24 -2.17 3.96
C GLY A 38 18.32 -0.98 4.23
N GLY A 39 17.44 -0.66 3.28
CA GLY A 39 16.64 0.57 3.30
C GLY A 39 15.28 0.47 2.63
N GLU A 40 14.61 -0.69 2.71
CA GLU A 40 13.28 -0.87 2.14
C GLU A 40 12.28 0.13 2.75
N SER A 41 11.60 0.89 1.90
CA SER A 41 10.48 1.73 2.32
C SER A 41 9.21 0.90 2.51
N VAL A 42 8.24 1.41 3.26
CA VAL A 42 6.92 0.77 3.36
C VAL A 42 6.28 0.65 1.97
N ALA A 43 6.45 1.66 1.11
CA ALA A 43 5.93 1.60 -0.26
C ALA A 43 6.56 0.47 -1.09
N ASP A 44 7.87 0.25 -0.99
CA ASP A 44 8.56 -0.85 -1.69
C ASP A 44 8.02 -2.21 -1.25
N HIS A 45 7.82 -2.36 0.06
CA HIS A 45 7.27 -3.56 0.64
C HIS A 45 5.85 -3.85 0.15
N CYS A 46 4.93 -2.88 0.25
CA CYS A 46 3.54 -3.04 -0.20
C CYS A 46 3.48 -3.35 -1.70
N PHE A 47 4.28 -2.66 -2.52
CA PHE A 47 4.35 -2.91 -3.96
C PHE A 47 4.80 -4.34 -4.28
N ARG A 48 5.91 -4.79 -3.68
CA ARG A 48 6.42 -6.15 -3.90
C ARG A 48 5.46 -7.20 -3.35
N ALA A 49 4.86 -6.96 -2.19
CA ALA A 49 3.87 -7.85 -1.61
C ALA A 49 2.66 -8.00 -2.55
N ALA A 50 2.11 -6.89 -3.06
CA ALA A 50 0.97 -6.91 -3.98
C ALA A 50 1.29 -7.67 -5.28
N LEU A 51 2.47 -7.47 -5.87
CA LEU A 51 2.90 -8.23 -7.06
C LEU A 51 2.98 -9.74 -6.79
N LEU A 52 3.64 -10.13 -5.70
CA LEU A 52 3.81 -11.53 -5.33
C LEU A 52 2.45 -12.17 -5.00
N GLY A 53 1.63 -11.50 -4.18
CA GLY A 53 0.32 -11.99 -3.79
C GLY A 53 -0.64 -12.11 -4.97
N TYR A 54 -0.63 -11.16 -5.90
CA TYR A 54 -1.39 -11.25 -7.14
C TYR A 54 -0.99 -12.46 -7.96
N GLN A 55 0.32 -12.66 -8.19
CA GLN A 55 0.81 -13.79 -8.99
C GLN A 55 0.52 -15.14 -8.32
N LEU A 56 0.61 -15.22 -6.99
CA LEU A 56 0.24 -16.42 -6.25
C LEU A 56 -1.26 -16.68 -6.29
N ALA A 57 -2.09 -15.64 -6.16
CA ALA A 57 -3.55 -15.76 -6.24
C ALA A 57 -4.01 -16.27 -7.61
N LEU A 58 -3.34 -15.90 -8.70
CA LEU A 58 -3.63 -16.44 -10.04
C LEU A 58 -3.42 -17.95 -10.17
N THR A 59 -2.73 -18.59 -9.21
CA THR A 59 -2.52 -20.04 -9.20
C THR A 59 -3.60 -20.80 -8.43
N GLN A 60 -4.58 -20.11 -7.84
CA GLN A 60 -5.65 -20.69 -7.03
C GLN A 60 -7.00 -20.30 -7.61
N GLU A 61 -7.87 -21.27 -7.89
CA GLU A 61 -9.16 -21.02 -8.57
C GLU A 61 -10.16 -20.26 -7.67
N GLU A 62 -10.03 -20.37 -6.35
CA GLU A 62 -10.95 -19.80 -5.37
C GLU A 62 -10.61 -18.36 -4.95
N LEU A 63 -9.47 -17.81 -5.41
CA LEU A 63 -8.99 -16.49 -4.98
C LEU A 63 -9.28 -15.39 -6.02
N ASP A 64 -9.80 -14.26 -5.53
CA ASP A 64 -9.92 -13.01 -6.30
C ASP A 64 -8.57 -12.27 -6.31
N ALA A 65 -7.77 -12.50 -7.34
CA ALA A 65 -6.42 -11.95 -7.44
C ALA A 65 -6.38 -10.39 -7.39
N PRO A 66 -7.25 -9.64 -8.11
CA PRO A 66 -7.36 -8.19 -7.93
C PRO A 66 -7.66 -7.76 -6.49
N ARG A 67 -8.55 -8.47 -5.78
CA ARG A 67 -8.82 -8.18 -4.36
C ARG A 67 -7.60 -8.44 -3.48
N VAL A 68 -6.85 -9.51 -3.73
CA VAL A 68 -5.59 -9.79 -3.01
C VAL A 68 -4.57 -8.66 -3.22
N ALA A 69 -4.40 -8.20 -4.47
CA ALA A 69 -3.51 -7.08 -4.76
C ALA A 69 -3.93 -5.80 -4.03
N LEU A 70 -5.22 -5.46 -4.06
CA LEU A 70 -5.75 -4.29 -3.35
C LEU A 70 -5.56 -4.39 -1.84
N MET A 71 -5.83 -5.56 -1.24
CA MET A 71 -5.57 -5.79 0.18
C MET A 71 -4.10 -5.54 0.53
N LEU A 72 -3.17 -6.05 -0.29
CA LEU A 72 -1.74 -5.88 -0.06
C LEU A 72 -1.23 -4.46 -0.34
N LEU A 73 -1.96 -3.64 -1.10
CA LEU A 73 -1.66 -2.21 -1.21
C LEU A 73 -2.17 -1.40 0.00
N HIS A 74 -3.09 -1.93 0.80
CA HIS A 74 -3.78 -1.21 1.88
C HIS A 74 -3.54 -1.72 3.30
N HIS A 75 -2.84 -2.85 3.49
CA HIS A 75 -2.45 -3.40 4.81
C HIS A 75 -1.38 -2.57 5.53
#